data_AF-A0A5R8Q9B8-F1
#
_entry.id   AF-A0A5R8Q9B8-F1
#
_cell.length_a   1.000
_cell.length_b   1.000
_cell.length_c   1.000
_cell.angle_alpha   90.00
_cell.angle_beta   90.00
_cell.angle_gamma   90.00
#
_symmetry.space_group_name_H-M   'P 1'
#
loop_
_entity.id
_entity.type
_entity.pdbx_description
1 polymer ?
#
loop_
_entity_poly.entity_id
_entity_poly.type
_entity_poly.pdbx_seq_one_letter_code
_entity_poly.pdbx_strand_id
1 'polypeptide(L)'
;MDNVDQEYTLLEEGAEYALSASTRDNGFQLRNKSEGSCAILQDEDARRFLNDFQELKARSPDWSADQILAQLWDQGGYGWLATQEG
;
A
#
# COMPACT_ATOMS: atom_id res chain seq x y z
N MET A 1 11.71 23.29 -7.98
CA MET A 1 11.40 22.10 -7.18
C MET A 1 9.96 21.70 -7.50
N ASP A 2 9.52 20.49 -7.15
CA ASP A 2 8.12 20.03 -7.25
C ASP A 2 7.66 19.49 -8.62
N ASN A 3 8.12 18.28 -8.97
CA ASN A 3 7.29 17.29 -9.67
C ASN A 3 8.00 15.92 -9.70
N VAL A 4 7.87 15.14 -8.64
CA VAL A 4 8.27 13.72 -8.64
C VAL A 4 7.06 12.82 -8.31
N ASP A 5 5.85 13.37 -8.25
CA ASP A 5 4.71 12.73 -7.57
C ASP A 5 3.43 12.71 -8.42
N GLN A 6 3.52 12.38 -9.72
CA GLN A 6 2.33 12.23 -10.56
C GLN A 6 2.15 10.84 -11.18
N GLU A 7 2.98 9.86 -10.80
CA GLU A 7 2.85 8.51 -11.36
C GLU A 7 2.03 7.57 -10.47
N TYR A 8 1.72 7.96 -9.23
CA TYR A 8 0.89 7.17 -8.33
C TYR A 8 -0.38 7.94 -7.93
N THR A 9 -1.55 7.32 -8.16
CA THR A 9 -2.84 7.80 -7.66
C THR A 9 -3.07 7.23 -6.28
N LEU A 10 -3.23 8.11 -5.29
CA LEU A 10 -3.66 7.72 -3.95
C LEU A 10 -5.02 7.00 -4.03
N LEU A 11 -5.05 5.74 -3.61
CA LEU A 11 -6.27 4.93 -3.58
C LEU A 11 -6.95 5.03 -2.22
N GLU A 12 -6.20 4.75 -1.16
CA GLU A 12 -6.69 4.81 0.21
C GLU A 12 -5.63 5.50 1.06
N GLU A 13 -6.07 6.43 1.90
CA GLU A 13 -5.20 7.10 2.85
C GLU A 13 -5.70 6.85 4.27
N GLY A 14 -4.79 6.33 5.07
CA GLY A 14 -4.84 6.31 6.51
C GLY A 14 -3.97 7.39 7.15
N ALA A 15 -4.12 7.51 8.46
CA ALA A 15 -3.28 8.28 9.36
C ALA A 15 -1.84 7.75 9.38
N GLU A 16 -1.65 6.43 9.44
CA GLU A 16 -0.33 5.80 9.55
C GLU A 16 0.11 5.16 8.23
N TYR A 17 -0.82 4.61 7.47
CA TYR A 17 -0.54 3.96 6.19
C TYR A 17 -1.23 4.68 5.03
N ALA A 18 -0.58 4.74 3.88
CA ALA A 18 -1.18 5.21 2.64
C ALA A 18 -0.92 4.23 1.51
N LEU A 19 -1.95 3.97 0.70
CA LEU A 19 -1.88 3.12 -0.47
C LEU A 19 -2.07 3.97 -1.71
N SER A 20 -1.08 3.93 -2.59
CA SER A 20 -1.13 4.57 -3.90
C SER A 20 -0.98 3.52 -5.00
N ALA A 21 -1.73 3.63 -6.08
CA ALA A 21 -1.58 2.78 -7.26
C ALA A 21 -0.82 3.51 -8.35
N SER A 22 0.11 2.84 -9.00
CA SER A 22 0.77 3.39 -10.18
C SER A 22 -0.26 3.54 -11.31
N THR A 23 -0.18 4.68 -11.99
CA THR A 23 -1.02 5.04 -13.15
C THR A 23 -0.38 4.61 -14.48
N ARG A 24 0.92 4.29 -14.44
CA ARG A 24 1.72 3.88 -15.61
C ARG A 24 1.91 2.38 -15.69
N ASP A 25 2.19 1.79 -14.53
CA ASP A 25 2.51 0.40 -14.38
C ASP A 25 1.48 -0.26 -13.47
N ASN A 26 1.32 -1.58 -13.57
CA ASN A 26 0.35 -2.31 -12.75
C ASN A 26 0.91 -2.59 -11.35
N GLY A 27 1.41 -1.54 -10.68
CA GLY A 27 2.05 -1.58 -9.38
C GLY A 27 1.31 -0.79 -8.31
N PHE A 28 1.56 -1.13 -7.05
CA PHE A 28 1.05 -0.42 -5.88
C PHE A 28 2.20 -0.02 -4.97
N GLN A 29 2.04 1.11 -4.29
CA GLN A 29 2.96 1.61 -3.29
C GLN A 29 2.20 1.69 -1.98
N LEU A 30 2.61 0.85 -1.03
CA LEU A 30 2.15 0.91 0.35
C LEU A 30 3.18 1.66 1.18
N ARG A 31 2.81 2.84 1.67
CA ARG A 31 3.67 3.70 2.47
C ARG A 31 3.25 3.65 3.93
N ASN A 32 4.19 3.35 4.80
CA ASN A 32 4.07 3.49 6.24
C ASN A 32 4.67 4.85 6.65
N LYS A 33 3.79 5.81 6.95
CA LYS A 33 4.14 7.16 7.40
C LYS A 33 4.69 7.17 8.83
N SER A 34 4.26 6.23 9.68
CA SER A 34 4.73 6.13 11.06
C SER A 34 6.21 5.75 11.14
N GLU A 35 6.67 4.83 10.28
CA GLU A 35 8.06 4.35 10.25
C GLU A 35 8.90 4.95 9.12
N GLY A 36 8.31 5.71 8.19
CA GLY A 36 9.03 6.25 7.02
C GLY A 36 9.49 5.17 6.04
N SER A 37 8.74 4.08 5.94
CA SER A 37 9.06 2.94 5.08
C SER A 37 8.04 2.81 3.96
N CYS A 38 8.45 2.38 2.78
CA CYS A 38 7.56 2.17 1.65
C CYS A 38 7.82 0.81 0.97
N ALA A 39 6.75 0.05 0.74
CA ALA A 39 6.78 -1.19 -0.02
C ALA A 39 6.24 -0.92 -1.42
N ILE A 40 7.07 -1.16 -2.44
CA ILE A 40 6.67 -1.06 -3.84
C ILE A 40 6.35 -2.47 -4.32
N LEU A 41 5.10 -2.68 -4.71
CA LEU A 41 4.55 -3.95 -5.18
C LEU A 41 4.35 -3.84 -6.68
N GLN A 42 4.88 -4.77 -7.45
CA GLN A 42 4.80 -4.78 -8.91
C GLN A 42 4.37 -6.17 -9.41
N ASP A 43 3.92 -6.25 -10.65
CA ASP A 43 3.56 -7.50 -11.34
C ASP A 43 2.68 -8.46 -10.50
N GLU A 44 3.24 -9.57 -10.05
CA GLU A 44 2.53 -10.61 -9.28
C GLU A 44 2.22 -10.15 -7.85
N ASP A 45 3.14 -9.42 -7.21
CA ASP A 45 2.94 -8.88 -5.85
C ASP A 45 1.78 -7.89 -5.81
N ALA A 46 1.70 -7.02 -6.84
CA ALA A 46 0.61 -6.07 -6.98
C ALA A 46 -0.77 -6.75 -7.11
N ARG A 47 -0.86 -7.81 -7.92
CA ARG A 47 -2.12 -8.57 -8.08
C ARG A 47 -2.51 -9.29 -6.81
N ARG A 48 -1.53 -9.88 -6.11
CA ARG A 48 -1.74 -10.59 -4.86
C ARG A 48 -2.19 -9.63 -3.75
N PHE A 49 -1.56 -8.47 -3.67
CA PHE A 49 -1.95 -7.39 -2.76
C PHE A 49 -3.39 -6.93 -2.99
N LEU A 50 -3.77 -6.63 -4.23
CA LEU A 50 -5.11 -6.17 -4.54
C LEU A 50 -6.17 -7.21 -4.18
N ASN A 51 -5.89 -8.50 -4.46
CA ASN A 51 -6.78 -9.59 -4.10
C ASN A 51 -6.96 -9.68 -2.58
N ASP A 52 -5.86 -9.70 -1.82
CA ASP A 52 -5.91 -9.78 -0.36
C ASP A 52 -6.62 -8.56 0.24
N PHE A 53 -6.33 -7.35 -0.28
CA PHE A 53 -7.01 -6.12 0.11
C PHE A 53 -8.52 -6.17 -0.11
N GLN A 54 -8.96 -6.64 -1.28
CA GLN A 54 -10.39 -6.79 -1.57
C GLN A 54 -11.06 -7.84 -0.69
N GLU A 55 -10.40 -8.98 -0.45
CA GLU A 55 -10.90 -10.01 0.45
C GLU A 55 -10.97 -9.50 1.90
N LEU A 56 -9.96 -8.79 2.38
CA LEU A 56 -9.94 -8.23 3.73
C LEU A 56 -11.03 -7.17 3.91
N LYS A 57 -11.20 -6.28 2.92
CA LYS A 57 -12.24 -5.25 2.92
C LYS A 57 -13.65 -5.87 2.88
N ALA A 58 -13.83 -6.97 2.16
CA ALA A 58 -15.10 -7.71 2.14
C ALA A 58 -15.38 -8.44 3.46
N ARG A 59 -14.34 -8.99 4.10
CA ARG A 59 -14.45 -9.74 5.37
C ARG A 59 -14.58 -8.81 6.58
N SER A 60 -14.00 -7.62 6.50
CA SER A 60 -13.92 -6.65 7.59
C SER A 60 -14.39 -5.26 7.11
N PRO A 61 -15.69 -5.08 6.80
CA PRO A 61 -16.21 -3.80 6.34
C PRO A 61 -16.16 -2.69 7.40
N ASP A 62 -16.09 -3.05 8.68
CA ASP A 62 -15.92 -2.12 9.81
C ASP A 62 -14.48 -1.60 9.98
N TRP A 63 -13.51 -2.18 9.26
CA TRP A 63 -12.12 -1.76 9.38
C TRP A 63 -11.84 -0.51 8.55
N SER A 64 -11.09 0.41 9.16
CA SER A 64 -10.58 1.58 8.44
C SER A 64 -9.46 1.20 7.49
N ALA A 65 -9.19 2.03 6.49
CA ALA A 65 -8.08 1.84 5.55
C ALA A 65 -6.77 1.53 6.28
N ASP A 66 -6.41 2.28 7.34
CA ASP A 66 -5.23 1.98 8.17
C ASP A 66 -5.18 0.55 8.67
N GLN A 67 -6.28 0.03 9.24
CA GLN A 67 -6.29 -1.30 9.83
C GLN A 67 -6.11 -2.37 8.76
N ILE A 68 -6.75 -2.17 7.60
CA ILE A 68 -6.59 -3.06 6.45
C ILE A 68 -5.14 -3.02 5.94
N LEU A 69 -4.60 -1.83 5.74
CA LEU A 69 -3.24 -1.63 5.23
C LEU A 69 -2.17 -2.13 6.21
N ALA A 70 -2.33 -1.89 7.50
CA ALA A 70 -1.46 -2.41 8.55
C ALA A 70 -1.50 -3.94 8.62
N GLN A 71 -2.69 -4.54 8.49
CA GLN A 71 -2.83 -5.99 8.44
C GLN A 71 -2.14 -6.57 7.20
N LEU A 72 -2.28 -5.94 6.04
CA LEU A 72 -1.59 -6.37 4.82
C LEU A 72 -0.09 -6.21 4.98
N TRP A 73 0.39 -5.12 5.57
CA TRP A 73 1.80 -4.88 5.82
C TRP A 73 2.44 -5.98 6.67
N ASP A 74 1.80 -6.33 7.79
CA ASP A 74 2.28 -7.33 8.74
C ASP A 74 2.04 -8.77 8.24
N GLN A 75 0.80 -9.09 7.87
CA GLN A 75 0.38 -10.46 7.52
C GLN A 75 0.71 -10.83 6.06
N GLY A 76 0.72 -9.85 5.16
CA GLY A 76 1.05 -10.05 3.74
C GLY A 76 2.54 -10.16 3.46
N GLY A 77 3.40 -9.91 4.46
CA GLY A 77 4.86 -9.95 4.31
C GLY A 77 5.43 -8.77 3.50
N TYR A 78 4.60 -7.76 3.17
CA TYR A 78 5.05 -6.57 2.46
C TYR A 78 5.98 -5.70 3.32
N GLY A 79 5.89 -5.79 4.65
CA GLY A 79 6.86 -5.18 5.55
C GLY A 79 8.29 -5.69 5.36
N TRP A 80 8.50 -6.90 4.83
CA TRP A 80 9.84 -7.38 4.45
C TRP A 80 10.33 -6.77 3.14
N LEU A 81 9.42 -6.50 2.19
CA LEU A 81 9.72 -5.83 0.92
C LEU A 81 9.84 -4.31 1.08
N ALA A 82 9.43 -3.78 2.22
CA ALA A 82 9.50 -2.37 2.54
C ALA A 82 10.95 -1.89 2.55
N THR A 83 11.18 -0.81 1.81
CA THR A 83 12.45 -0.10 1.79
C THR A 83 12.28 1.15 2.66
N GLN A 84 13.30 1.51 3.45
CA GLN A 84 13.27 2.79 4.14
C GLN A 84 13.41 3.92 3.13
N GLU A 85 12.52 4.92 3.21
CA GLU A 85 12.71 6.17 2.47
C GLU A 85 13.84 6.94 3.16
N GLY A 86 15.05 6.82 2.60
CA GLY A 86 16.25 7.52 3.07
C GLY A 86 16.36 8.96 2.58
#